data_AF-A0A1Y1WC68-F1
#
_entry.id   AF-A0A1Y1WC68-F1
#
_cell.length_a   1.000
_cell.length_b   1.000
_cell.length_c   1.000
_cell.angle_alpha   90.00
_cell.angle_beta   90.00
_cell.angle_gamma   90.00
#
_symmetry.space_group_name_H-M   'P 1'
#
loop_
_entity.id
_entity.type
_entity.pdbx_description
1 polymer ?
#
loop_
_entity_poly.entity_id
_entity_poly.type
_entity_poly.pdbx_seq_one_letter_code
_entity_poly.pdbx_strand_id
1 'polypeptide(L)'
;MESTSNYKDIVKNKDYFDFFIDYRLDSDVPIPYSYSFFDFTKPALPTKEKGKNGRGLAAAFISNCFATNERLEFLEELMEYVKIDSYGMCANNKEVYPEDYKESSWDTKLSTIHKYKFTIAFENSNDRDYVTEKFFQPLEAGSVPIFYGTSNIADFAPPHSYINARDFKDAKELAEYLKFLNENDKEYESYLEWKKTGNLGENLEHLIEIRKLNSICHLLKRIKGLWKNPYLTEWNRHDVPEKERACGMC
;
A
#
# COMPACT_ATOMS: atom_id res chain seq x y z
N MET A 1 0.65 -2.23 -13.11
CA MET A 1 0.72 -3.71 -13.20
C MET A 1 -0.27 -4.31 -12.24
N GLU A 2 -1.30 -4.93 -12.76
CA GLU A 2 -2.30 -5.60 -11.92
C GLU A 2 -1.71 -6.90 -11.31
N SER A 3 -2.34 -7.43 -10.27
CA SER A 3 -1.85 -8.61 -9.52
C SER A 3 -1.60 -9.83 -10.44
N THR A 4 -0.52 -10.57 -10.17
CA THR A 4 -0.10 -11.74 -10.96
C THR A 4 -1.20 -12.82 -10.99
N SER A 5 -2.00 -12.95 -9.93
CA SER A 5 -3.16 -13.86 -9.88
C SER A 5 -4.18 -13.64 -11.00
N ASN A 6 -4.23 -12.42 -11.58
CA ASN A 6 -5.10 -12.11 -12.72
C ASN A 6 -4.48 -12.50 -14.07
N TYR A 7 -3.23 -12.94 -14.12
CA TYR A 7 -2.49 -13.27 -15.34
C TYR A 7 -1.85 -14.67 -15.28
N LYS A 8 -2.68 -15.69 -15.13
CA LYS A 8 -2.23 -17.10 -15.02
C LYS A 8 -1.34 -17.54 -16.17
N ASP A 9 -1.58 -17.05 -17.39
CA ASP A 9 -0.79 -17.40 -18.57
C ASP A 9 0.64 -16.87 -18.50
N ILE A 10 0.87 -15.72 -17.87
CA ILE A 10 2.22 -15.17 -17.68
C ILE A 10 3.03 -16.10 -16.77
N VAL A 11 2.42 -16.57 -15.67
CA VAL A 11 3.07 -17.51 -14.74
C VAL A 11 3.32 -18.86 -15.40
N LYS A 12 2.33 -19.39 -16.13
CA LYS A 12 2.43 -20.69 -16.80
C LYS A 12 3.53 -20.71 -17.87
N ASN A 13 3.72 -19.59 -18.56
CA ASN A 13 4.68 -19.47 -19.65
C ASN A 13 6.01 -18.83 -19.21
N LYS A 14 6.27 -18.72 -17.90
CA LYS A 14 7.46 -18.08 -17.34
C LYS A 14 8.77 -18.64 -17.93
N ASP A 15 8.83 -19.95 -18.16
CA ASP A 15 10.01 -20.64 -18.69
C ASP A 15 10.33 -20.32 -20.17
N TYR A 16 9.43 -19.64 -20.88
CA TYR A 16 9.67 -19.17 -22.25
C TYR A 16 10.35 -17.79 -22.31
N PHE A 17 10.55 -17.13 -21.17
CA PHE A 17 11.12 -15.78 -21.09
C PHE A 17 12.45 -15.77 -20.36
N ASP A 18 13.43 -15.05 -20.91
CA ASP A 18 14.76 -14.91 -20.28
C ASP A 18 14.74 -14.03 -19.03
N PHE A 19 13.82 -13.05 -18.97
CA PHE A 19 13.72 -12.09 -17.88
C PHE A 19 12.28 -11.85 -17.47
N PHE A 20 12.06 -11.81 -16.16
CA PHE A 20 10.76 -11.48 -15.57
C PHE A 20 10.78 -10.07 -14.96
N ILE A 21 9.80 -9.26 -15.36
CA ILE A 21 9.63 -7.88 -14.89
C ILE A 21 8.26 -7.79 -14.22
N ASP A 22 8.24 -7.60 -12.90
CA ASP A 22 7.00 -7.65 -12.11
C ASP A 22 7.12 -6.81 -10.83
N TYR A 23 6.02 -6.58 -10.12
CA TYR A 23 6.04 -5.90 -8.81
C TYR A 23 6.72 -6.76 -7.73
N ARG A 24 6.76 -8.08 -7.95
CA ARG A 24 7.38 -9.03 -7.03
C ARG A 24 8.86 -8.73 -6.86
N LEU A 25 9.31 -8.78 -5.60
CA LEU A 25 10.68 -8.45 -5.23
C LEU A 25 11.66 -9.56 -5.63
N ASP A 26 11.14 -10.73 -5.99
CA ASP A 26 11.92 -11.87 -6.52
C ASP A 26 11.95 -11.94 -8.07
N SER A 27 11.52 -10.88 -8.76
CA SER A 27 11.66 -10.77 -10.22
C SER A 27 13.09 -10.38 -10.64
N ASP A 28 13.48 -10.60 -11.91
CA ASP A 28 14.77 -10.13 -12.42
C ASP A 28 14.87 -8.60 -12.38
N VAL A 29 13.74 -7.93 -12.64
CA VAL A 29 13.60 -6.47 -12.58
C VAL A 29 12.31 -6.13 -11.80
N PRO A 30 12.42 -5.90 -10.49
CA PRO A 30 11.29 -5.51 -9.66
C PRO A 30 10.83 -4.08 -9.96
N ILE A 31 9.51 -3.92 -10.08
CA ILE A 31 8.82 -2.63 -10.23
C ILE A 31 7.75 -2.52 -9.13
N PRO A 32 8.15 -2.40 -7.85
CA PRO A 32 7.21 -2.09 -6.79
C PRO A 32 6.55 -0.72 -7.02
N TYR A 33 5.38 -0.52 -6.41
CA TYR A 33 4.63 0.74 -6.50
C TYR A 33 5.17 1.85 -5.58
N SER A 34 6.32 1.65 -4.93
CA SER A 34 7.05 2.64 -4.14
C SER A 34 7.70 3.70 -5.03
N TYR A 35 6.89 4.41 -5.83
CA TYR A 35 7.40 5.38 -6.80
C TYR A 35 8.19 6.50 -6.13
N SER A 36 9.26 6.94 -6.79
CA SER A 36 10.15 7.99 -6.27
C SER A 36 9.51 9.38 -6.19
N PHE A 37 8.28 9.56 -6.71
CA PHE A 37 7.54 10.82 -6.62
C PHE A 37 6.71 10.94 -5.33
N PHE A 38 6.58 9.88 -4.54
CA PHE A 38 5.93 9.99 -3.22
C PHE A 38 6.80 10.86 -2.30
N ASP A 39 6.19 11.89 -1.73
CA ASP A 39 6.87 12.77 -0.77
C ASP A 39 6.43 12.45 0.66
N PHE A 40 7.11 11.49 1.26
CA PHE A 40 6.83 11.08 2.64
C PHE A 40 7.21 12.14 3.69
N THR A 41 7.92 13.21 3.30
CA THR A 41 8.32 14.31 4.20
C THR A 41 7.16 15.27 4.49
N LYS A 42 6.09 15.24 3.69
CA LYS A 42 4.89 16.06 3.91
C LYS A 42 4.35 15.86 5.32
N PRO A 43 4.11 16.93 6.10
CA PRO A 43 3.61 16.78 7.46
C PRO A 43 2.19 16.23 7.47
N ALA A 44 1.85 15.43 8.48
CA ALA A 44 0.47 15.06 8.75
C ALA A 44 -0.33 16.28 9.26
N LEU A 45 -1.63 16.32 8.97
CA LEU A 45 -2.54 17.29 9.57
C LEU A 45 -2.59 17.04 11.10
N PRO A 46 -2.66 18.09 11.95
CA PRO A 46 -2.86 17.89 13.39
C PRO A 46 -4.05 16.98 13.68
N THR A 47 -3.91 16.06 14.62
CA THR A 47 -4.91 15.01 14.90
C THR A 47 -6.31 15.57 15.14
N LYS A 48 -6.41 16.71 15.84
CA LYS A 48 -7.66 17.42 16.15
C LYS A 48 -8.36 18.02 14.93
N GLU A 49 -7.66 18.20 13.82
CA GLU A 49 -8.21 18.72 12.57
C GLU A 49 -8.71 17.59 11.65
N LYS A 50 -8.34 16.33 11.93
CA LYS A 50 -8.81 15.17 11.18
C LYS A 50 -10.25 14.82 11.59
N GLY A 51 -11.09 14.47 10.62
CA GLY A 51 -12.50 14.11 10.84
C GLY A 51 -13.45 15.31 10.99
N LYS A 52 -12.97 16.55 10.90
CA LYS A 52 -13.83 17.75 10.93
C LYS A 52 -14.84 17.79 9.77
N ASN A 53 -15.85 18.64 9.88
CA ASN A 53 -16.91 18.83 8.88
C ASN A 53 -17.74 17.56 8.60
N GLY A 54 -17.95 16.75 9.64
CA GLY A 54 -18.79 15.56 9.59
C GLY A 54 -18.19 14.39 8.80
N ARG A 55 -16.87 14.40 8.55
CA ARG A 55 -16.15 13.28 7.92
C ARG A 55 -16.20 12.04 8.80
N GLY A 56 -16.18 10.87 8.16
CA GLY A 56 -16.04 9.58 8.82
C GLY A 56 -14.69 9.41 9.51
N LEU A 57 -14.54 8.29 10.21
CA LEU A 57 -13.28 7.93 10.87
C LEU A 57 -12.20 7.53 9.85
N ALA A 58 -12.63 6.89 8.75
CA ALA A 58 -11.77 6.49 7.65
C ALA A 58 -12.35 6.92 6.29
N ALA A 59 -11.49 7.02 5.29
CA ALA A 59 -11.87 7.18 3.89
C ALA A 59 -11.51 5.95 3.06
N ALA A 60 -12.34 5.62 2.07
CA ALA A 60 -12.10 4.54 1.11
C ALA A 60 -12.19 5.06 -0.34
N PHE A 61 -11.33 4.52 -1.21
CA PHE A 61 -11.27 4.87 -2.63
C PHE A 61 -11.15 3.60 -3.49
N ILE A 62 -12.17 2.74 -3.42
CA ILE A 62 -12.18 1.44 -4.11
C ILE A 62 -13.13 1.50 -5.30
N SER A 63 -12.61 1.21 -6.50
CA SER A 63 -13.43 1.19 -7.73
C SER A 63 -13.49 -0.16 -8.43
N ASN A 64 -12.65 -1.13 -8.06
CA ASN A 64 -12.78 -2.50 -8.55
C ASN A 64 -13.65 -3.32 -7.59
N CYS A 65 -14.91 -3.52 -7.92
CA CYS A 65 -15.86 -4.18 -7.02
C CYS A 65 -15.96 -5.70 -7.19
N PHE A 66 -15.09 -6.30 -8.01
CA PHE A 66 -15.13 -7.72 -8.35
C PHE A 66 -13.88 -8.47 -7.90
N ALA A 67 -13.13 -7.89 -6.95
CA ALA A 67 -12.02 -8.57 -6.33
C ALA A 67 -12.51 -9.81 -5.56
N THR A 68 -11.81 -10.93 -5.67
CA THR A 68 -12.22 -12.22 -5.09
C THR A 68 -11.49 -12.57 -3.80
N ASN A 69 -10.82 -11.59 -3.17
CA ASN A 69 -10.08 -11.77 -1.92
C ASN A 69 -10.87 -11.36 -0.67
N GLU A 70 -12.19 -11.27 -0.77
CA GLU A 70 -13.15 -10.98 0.32
C GLU A 70 -13.00 -9.56 0.93
N ARG A 71 -12.24 -8.68 0.26
CA ARG A 71 -11.94 -7.34 0.78
C ARG A 71 -13.19 -6.46 0.91
N LEU A 72 -14.19 -6.66 0.04
CA LEU A 72 -15.37 -5.81 0.03
C LEU A 72 -16.34 -6.26 1.11
N GLU A 73 -16.52 -7.56 1.27
CA GLU A 73 -17.29 -8.19 2.33
C GLU A 73 -16.74 -7.73 3.70
N PHE A 74 -15.42 -7.76 3.89
CA PHE A 74 -14.79 -7.26 5.11
C PHE A 74 -14.98 -5.74 5.30
N LEU A 75 -14.90 -4.94 4.22
CA LEU A 75 -15.15 -3.50 4.28
C LEU A 75 -16.60 -3.20 4.67
N GLU A 76 -17.57 -3.88 4.05
CA GLU A 76 -18.99 -3.72 4.32
C GLU A 76 -19.33 -4.09 5.76
N GLU A 77 -18.78 -5.19 6.27
CA GLU A 77 -18.91 -5.56 7.69
C GLU A 77 -18.31 -4.48 8.61
N LEU A 78 -17.11 -3.97 8.30
CA LEU A 78 -16.46 -2.90 9.07
C LEU A 78 -17.31 -1.61 9.10
N MET A 79 -17.98 -1.30 7.99
CA MET A 79 -18.86 -0.13 7.85
C MET A 79 -20.10 -0.20 8.74
N GLU A 80 -20.51 -1.38 9.20
CA GLU A 80 -21.60 -1.52 10.19
C GLU A 80 -21.20 -0.97 11.57
N TYR A 81 -19.90 -1.00 11.89
CA TYR A 81 -19.38 -0.62 13.20
C TYR A 81 -18.72 0.76 13.22
N VAL A 82 -18.24 1.24 12.08
CA VAL A 82 -17.48 2.50 11.96
C VAL A 82 -17.96 3.29 10.75
N LYS A 83 -18.14 4.61 10.92
CA LYS A 83 -18.44 5.49 9.79
C LYS A 83 -17.23 5.60 8.87
N ILE A 84 -17.33 5.02 7.68
CA ILE A 84 -16.33 5.13 6.60
C ILE A 84 -16.96 5.85 5.43
N ASP A 85 -16.31 6.92 4.97
CA ASP A 85 -16.71 7.64 3.76
C ASP A 85 -16.04 6.98 2.54
N SER A 86 -16.83 6.38 1.66
CA SER A 86 -16.36 5.76 0.42
C SER A 86 -16.63 6.67 -0.78
N TYR A 87 -15.56 7.07 -1.44
CA TYR A 87 -15.54 7.95 -2.61
C TYR A 87 -15.33 7.21 -3.94
N GLY A 88 -14.97 5.93 -3.86
CA GLY A 88 -14.79 5.08 -5.04
C GLY A 88 -16.12 4.58 -5.61
N MET A 89 -16.08 3.74 -6.65
CA MET A 89 -17.32 3.15 -7.19
C MET A 89 -17.98 2.15 -6.23
N CYS A 90 -17.21 1.48 -5.37
CA CYS A 90 -17.72 0.49 -4.44
C CYS A 90 -18.16 1.16 -3.12
N ALA A 91 -19.31 0.74 -2.58
CA ALA A 91 -19.94 1.32 -1.37
C ALA A 91 -20.12 2.85 -1.43
N ASN A 92 -20.09 3.46 -2.63
CA ASN A 92 -20.09 4.90 -2.89
C ASN A 92 -21.18 5.63 -2.09
N ASN A 93 -20.80 6.17 -0.93
CA ASN A 93 -21.70 6.82 0.02
C ASN A 93 -21.32 8.28 0.25
N LYS A 94 -20.28 8.77 -0.45
CA LYS A 94 -19.73 10.09 -0.25
C LYS A 94 -19.20 10.72 -1.54
N GLU A 95 -19.63 11.94 -1.79
CA GLU A 95 -19.04 12.83 -2.79
C GLU A 95 -17.88 13.63 -2.20
N VAL A 96 -16.86 13.89 -3.03
CA VAL A 96 -15.72 14.72 -2.62
C VAL A 96 -16.20 16.11 -2.21
N TYR A 97 -15.72 16.56 -1.06
CA TYR A 97 -16.07 17.88 -0.53
C TYR A 97 -15.49 19.00 -1.41
N PRO A 98 -16.24 20.10 -1.64
CA PRO A 98 -15.80 21.21 -2.49
C PRO A 98 -14.39 21.74 -2.16
N GLU A 99 -14.05 21.82 -0.87
CA GLU A 99 -12.75 22.31 -0.40
C GLU A 99 -11.56 21.38 -0.67
N ASP A 100 -11.82 20.10 -0.97
CA ASP A 100 -10.78 19.10 -1.22
C ASP A 100 -10.39 19.02 -2.71
N TYR A 101 -11.18 19.58 -3.63
CA TYR A 101 -10.85 19.59 -5.06
C TYR A 101 -9.55 20.34 -5.34
N LYS A 102 -8.72 19.74 -6.20
CA LYS A 102 -7.45 20.27 -6.73
C LYS A 102 -7.44 20.16 -8.26
N GLU A 103 -6.37 20.65 -8.87
CA GLU A 103 -6.21 20.63 -10.34
C GLU A 103 -6.22 19.21 -10.91
N SER A 104 -5.69 18.23 -10.17
CA SER A 104 -5.65 16.83 -10.58
C SER A 104 -6.48 15.93 -9.67
N SER A 105 -6.91 14.78 -10.18
CA SER A 105 -7.59 13.75 -9.39
C SER A 105 -6.66 13.14 -8.32
N TRP A 106 -5.36 13.06 -8.61
CA TRP A 106 -4.34 12.62 -7.66
C TRP A 106 -4.26 13.55 -6.46
N ASP A 107 -4.11 14.85 -6.71
CA ASP A 107 -3.99 15.86 -5.65
C ASP A 107 -5.30 16.03 -4.88
N THR A 108 -6.44 15.88 -5.57
CA THR A 108 -7.76 15.86 -4.92
C THR A 108 -7.84 14.69 -3.94
N LYS A 109 -7.45 13.47 -4.37
CA LYS A 109 -7.45 12.29 -3.51
C LYS A 109 -6.53 12.47 -2.30
N LEU A 110 -5.30 12.96 -2.49
CA LEU A 110 -4.39 13.23 -1.38
C LEU A 110 -4.94 14.30 -0.44
N SER A 111 -5.53 15.38 -0.96
CA SER A 111 -6.17 16.43 -0.18
C SER A 111 -7.31 15.88 0.68
N THR A 112 -8.15 15.01 0.12
CA THR A 112 -9.21 14.32 0.86
C THR A 112 -8.65 13.41 1.94
N ILE A 113 -7.71 12.51 1.59
CA ILE A 113 -7.08 11.56 2.53
C ILE A 113 -6.46 12.28 3.73
N HIS A 114 -5.80 13.42 3.49
CA HIS A 114 -5.13 14.20 4.54
C HIS A 114 -6.06 14.60 5.70
N LYS A 115 -7.38 14.70 5.45
CA LYS A 115 -8.42 15.06 6.43
C LYS A 115 -8.92 13.89 7.28
N TYR A 116 -8.50 12.65 7.03
CA TYR A 116 -8.94 11.47 7.77
C TYR A 116 -7.88 10.96 8.74
N LYS A 117 -8.32 10.31 9.82
CA LYS A 117 -7.40 9.57 10.71
C LYS A 117 -6.88 8.32 10.00
N PHE A 118 -7.79 7.58 9.36
CA PHE A 118 -7.48 6.32 8.69
C PHE A 118 -7.87 6.33 7.21
N THR A 119 -7.24 5.43 6.45
CA THR A 119 -7.59 5.19 5.05
C THR A 119 -7.62 3.71 4.76
N ILE A 120 -8.70 3.24 4.13
CA ILE A 120 -8.84 1.86 3.70
C ILE A 120 -7.89 1.63 2.52
N ALA A 121 -6.82 0.87 2.78
CA ALA A 121 -5.76 0.53 1.86
C ALA A 121 -5.86 -0.96 1.45
N PHE A 122 -7.06 -1.39 1.06
CA PHE A 122 -7.32 -2.80 0.73
C PHE A 122 -6.92 -3.11 -0.72
N GLU A 123 -6.04 -4.08 -0.89
CA GLU A 123 -5.65 -4.58 -2.21
C GLU A 123 -6.70 -5.52 -2.79
N ASN A 124 -6.73 -5.64 -4.11
CA ASN A 124 -7.66 -6.52 -4.84
C ASN A 124 -7.18 -7.97 -4.97
N SER A 125 -6.02 -8.30 -4.39
CA SER A 125 -5.53 -9.66 -4.22
C SER A 125 -4.72 -9.74 -2.93
N ASN A 126 -4.40 -10.95 -2.51
CA ASN A 126 -3.49 -11.21 -1.38
C ASN A 126 -2.11 -11.68 -1.86
N ASP A 127 -1.77 -11.37 -3.13
CA ASP A 127 -0.51 -11.83 -3.72
C ASP A 127 0.70 -11.30 -2.94
N ARG A 128 1.73 -12.14 -2.82
CA ARG A 128 3.02 -11.75 -2.22
C ARG A 128 3.56 -10.51 -2.91
N ASP A 129 4.09 -9.56 -2.13
CA ASP A 129 4.68 -8.30 -2.60
C ASP A 129 3.70 -7.35 -3.35
N TYR A 130 2.42 -7.69 -3.44
CA TYR A 130 1.43 -6.85 -4.12
C TYR A 130 0.96 -5.73 -3.19
N VAL A 131 1.70 -4.63 -3.20
CA VAL A 131 1.42 -3.40 -2.45
C VAL A 131 1.44 -2.24 -3.44
N THR A 132 0.33 -1.51 -3.53
CA THR A 132 0.08 -0.49 -4.56
C THR A 132 0.00 0.93 -4.00
N GLU A 133 -0.37 1.90 -4.84
CA GLU A 133 -0.61 3.29 -4.41
C GLU A 133 -1.61 3.42 -3.26
N LYS A 134 -2.51 2.43 -3.09
CA LYS A 134 -3.50 2.39 -2.00
C LYS A 134 -2.85 2.44 -0.63
N PHE A 135 -1.67 1.85 -0.48
CA PHE A 135 -0.90 1.86 0.76
C PHE A 135 -0.01 3.11 0.90
N PHE A 136 0.64 3.53 -0.18
CA PHE A 136 1.61 4.64 -0.12
C PHE A 136 0.97 6.04 -0.06
N GLN A 137 -0.19 6.25 -0.71
CA GLN A 137 -0.89 7.54 -0.67
C GLN A 137 -1.31 7.98 0.74
N PRO A 138 -1.89 7.13 1.61
CA PRO A 138 -2.17 7.53 2.99
C PRO A 138 -0.90 7.78 3.80
N LEU A 139 0.19 7.02 3.60
CA LEU A 139 1.48 7.32 4.22
C LEU A 139 1.99 8.70 3.81
N GLU A 140 1.93 9.07 2.53
CA GLU A 140 2.29 10.41 2.06
C GLU A 140 1.42 11.49 2.75
N ALA A 141 0.09 11.32 2.69
CA ALA A 141 -0.88 12.29 3.19
C ALA A 141 -0.98 12.35 4.73
N GLY A 142 -0.28 11.47 5.45
CA GLY A 142 -0.32 11.41 6.91
C GLY A 142 -1.65 10.91 7.47
N SER A 143 -2.26 9.95 6.80
CA SER A 143 -3.39 9.14 7.27
C SER A 143 -2.87 7.72 7.52
N VAL A 144 -3.35 7.04 8.56
CA VAL A 144 -2.88 5.69 8.89
C VAL A 144 -3.59 4.67 7.98
N PRO A 145 -2.86 3.95 7.11
CA PRO A 145 -3.48 2.91 6.28
C PRO A 145 -3.97 1.74 7.13
N ILE A 146 -5.21 1.31 6.86
CA ILE A 146 -5.75 0.03 7.28
C ILE A 146 -5.59 -0.92 6.08
N PHE A 147 -4.63 -1.83 6.18
CA PHE A 147 -4.20 -2.68 5.08
C PHE A 147 -4.89 -4.04 5.12
N TYR A 148 -5.31 -4.52 3.96
CA TYR A 148 -5.79 -5.88 3.74
C TYR A 148 -5.23 -6.35 2.39
N GLY A 149 -4.39 -7.38 2.40
CA GLY A 149 -3.72 -7.84 1.19
C GLY A 149 -2.59 -8.82 1.52
N THR A 150 -1.41 -8.54 0.98
CA THR A 150 -0.21 -9.36 1.13
C THR A 150 0.20 -9.62 2.59
N SER A 151 0.78 -10.78 2.88
CA SER A 151 1.22 -11.13 4.23
C SER A 151 2.53 -10.45 4.65
N ASN A 152 3.33 -9.96 3.70
CA ASN A 152 4.63 -9.35 3.96
C ASN A 152 4.61 -7.81 3.85
N ILE A 153 3.50 -7.16 4.20
CA ILE A 153 3.34 -5.71 4.15
C ILE A 153 4.40 -4.95 4.98
N ALA A 154 4.95 -5.57 6.03
CA ALA A 154 6.05 -5.02 6.82
C ALA A 154 7.30 -4.68 5.99
N ASP A 155 7.52 -5.35 4.84
CA ASP A 155 8.63 -5.05 3.93
C ASP A 155 8.43 -3.72 3.18
N PHE A 156 7.21 -3.18 3.16
CA PHE A 156 6.84 -2.00 2.37
C PHE A 156 6.50 -0.79 3.24
N ALA A 157 6.62 -0.92 4.55
CA ALA A 157 6.10 0.04 5.50
C ALA A 157 7.20 0.66 6.38
N PRO A 158 7.08 1.95 6.73
CA PRO A 158 7.79 2.49 7.87
C PRO A 158 7.46 1.71 9.16
N PRO A 159 8.34 1.73 10.17
CA PRO A 159 8.06 1.05 11.43
C PRO A 159 6.82 1.64 12.10
N HIS A 160 5.93 0.76 12.57
CA HIS A 160 4.70 1.13 13.29
C HIS A 160 3.90 2.22 12.56
N SER A 161 3.55 2.00 11.28
CA SER A 161 2.93 3.03 10.44
C SER A 161 1.57 2.66 9.87
N TYR A 162 1.08 1.44 10.12
CA TYR A 162 -0.12 0.89 9.51
C TYR A 162 -0.81 -0.09 10.45
N ILE A 163 -2.08 -0.37 10.16
CA ILE A 163 -2.87 -1.40 10.84
C ILE A 163 -3.13 -2.51 9.84
N ASN A 164 -2.72 -3.75 10.15
CA ASN A 164 -3.07 -4.90 9.33
C ASN A 164 -4.44 -5.43 9.75
N ALA A 165 -5.44 -5.33 8.88
CA ALA A 165 -6.79 -5.83 9.17
C ALA A 165 -6.80 -7.34 9.45
N ARG A 166 -5.84 -8.09 8.89
CA ARG A 166 -5.73 -9.55 9.06
C ARG A 166 -5.15 -9.98 10.41
N ASP A 167 -4.69 -9.04 11.23
CA ASP A 167 -4.23 -9.32 12.60
C ASP A 167 -5.40 -9.41 13.60
N PHE A 168 -6.60 -9.00 13.17
CA PHE A 168 -7.83 -9.03 13.96
C PHE A 168 -8.66 -10.25 13.59
N LYS A 169 -9.43 -10.75 14.56
CA LYS A 169 -10.33 -11.89 14.42
C LYS A 169 -11.44 -11.62 13.41
N ASP A 170 -12.02 -10.42 13.45
CA ASP A 170 -13.15 -10.01 12.62
C ASP A 170 -13.21 -8.47 12.48
N ALA A 171 -14.12 -7.98 11.64
CA ALA A 171 -14.24 -6.54 11.38
C ALA A 171 -14.71 -5.76 12.62
N LYS A 172 -15.43 -6.42 13.53
CA LYS A 172 -15.87 -5.82 14.79
C LYS A 172 -14.69 -5.56 15.73
N GLU A 173 -13.78 -6.52 15.90
CA GLU A 173 -12.59 -6.33 16.74
C GLU A 173 -11.70 -5.21 16.17
N LEU A 174 -11.52 -5.17 14.85
CA LEU A 174 -10.83 -4.05 14.19
C LEU A 174 -11.56 -2.72 14.46
N ALA A 175 -12.89 -2.68 14.36
CA ALA A 175 -13.67 -1.48 14.64
C ALA A 175 -13.49 -0.96 16.07
N GLU A 176 -13.45 -1.85 17.05
CA GLU A 176 -13.20 -1.53 18.46
C GLU A 176 -11.80 -0.92 18.63
N TYR A 177 -10.80 -1.47 17.96
CA TYR A 177 -9.45 -0.93 17.97
C TYR A 177 -9.35 0.46 17.31
N LEU A 178 -10.03 0.67 16.17
CA LEU A 178 -10.07 1.98 15.51
C LEU A 178 -10.75 3.04 16.37
N LYS A 179 -11.81 2.69 17.10
CA LYS A 179 -12.48 3.58 18.06
C LYS A 179 -11.57 3.92 19.24
N PHE A 180 -10.87 2.92 19.78
CA PHE A 180 -9.85 3.15 20.81
C PHE A 180 -8.80 4.16 20.35
N LEU A 181 -8.21 3.98 19.16
CA LEU A 181 -7.25 4.96 18.61
C LEU A 181 -7.88 6.33 18.33
N ASN A 182 -9.16 6.37 17.93
CA ASN A 182 -9.85 7.64 17.72
C ASN A 182 -9.98 8.46 19.01
N GLU A 183 -10.20 7.80 20.14
CA GLU A 183 -10.36 8.42 21.46
C GLU A 183 -9.01 8.70 22.16
N ASN A 184 -7.92 8.07 21.70
CA ASN A 184 -6.60 8.18 22.28
C ASN A 184 -5.59 8.79 21.28
N ASP A 185 -5.56 10.13 21.21
CA ASP A 185 -4.71 10.87 20.26
C ASP A 185 -3.23 10.47 20.35
N LYS A 186 -2.70 10.19 21.55
CA LYS A 186 -1.31 9.74 21.74
C LYS A 186 -1.04 8.40 21.05
N GLU A 187 -1.96 7.45 21.18
CA GLU A 187 -1.82 6.12 20.57
C GLU A 187 -1.95 6.22 19.05
N TYR A 188 -2.89 7.03 18.54
CA TYR A 188 -2.98 7.33 17.12
C TYR A 188 -1.71 8.01 16.58
N GLU A 189 -1.20 9.03 17.27
CA GLU A 189 -0.01 9.78 16.83
C GLU A 189 1.27 8.94 16.84
N SER A 190 1.31 7.86 17.63
CA SER A 190 2.41 6.90 17.59
C SER A 190 2.60 6.30 16.19
N TYR A 191 1.50 6.09 15.45
CA TYR A 191 1.54 5.60 14.06
C TYR A 191 2.10 6.60 13.04
N LEU A 192 2.28 7.86 13.46
CA LEU A 192 2.80 8.94 12.63
C LEU A 192 4.20 9.40 13.09
N GLU A 193 4.78 8.75 14.11
CA GLU A 193 6.09 9.15 14.66
C GLU A 193 7.23 8.96 13.65
N TRP A 194 7.12 7.96 12.77
CA TRP A 194 8.05 7.76 11.66
C TRP A 194 8.16 8.99 10.74
N LYS A 195 7.08 9.79 10.58
CA LYS A 195 7.13 11.05 9.81
C LYS A 195 7.94 12.14 10.51
N LYS A 196 7.92 12.18 11.84
CA LYS A 196 8.67 13.19 12.62
C LYS A 196 10.16 12.87 12.62
N THR A 197 10.48 11.59 12.73
CA THR A 197 11.86 11.09 12.74
C THR A 197 12.47 10.96 11.34
N GLY A 198 11.62 10.87 10.30
CA GLY A 198 12.04 10.57 8.93
C GLY A 198 12.44 9.11 8.72
N ASN A 199 12.16 8.22 9.67
CA ASN A 199 12.55 6.81 9.59
C ASN A 199 11.58 6.05 8.68
N LEU A 200 11.96 5.82 7.43
CA LEU A 200 11.17 5.03 6.47
C LEU A 200 11.36 3.52 6.65
N GLY A 201 12.36 3.09 7.43
CA GLY A 201 12.80 1.71 7.49
C GLY A 201 13.64 1.32 6.26
N GLU A 202 14.65 0.48 6.49
CA GLU A 202 15.63 0.08 5.47
C GLU A 202 14.97 -0.55 4.23
N ASN A 203 13.96 -1.39 4.41
CA ASN A 203 13.29 -2.04 3.30
C ASN A 203 12.57 -1.04 2.38
N LEU A 204 11.83 -0.07 2.92
CA LEU A 204 11.15 0.92 2.07
C LEU A 204 12.16 1.86 1.39
N GLU A 205 13.25 2.23 2.06
CA GLU A 205 14.33 3.01 1.45
C GLU A 205 14.94 2.29 0.23
N HIS A 206 15.21 1.00 0.38
CA HIS A 206 15.67 0.11 -0.69
C HIS A 206 14.67 0.03 -1.86
N LEU A 207 13.38 -0.09 -1.56
CA LEU A 207 12.32 -0.11 -2.58
C LEU A 207 12.23 1.22 -3.35
N ILE A 208 12.37 2.35 -2.67
CA ILE A 208 12.39 3.68 -3.30
C ILE A 208 13.63 3.82 -4.18
N GLU A 209 14.79 3.35 -3.73
CA GLU A 209 16.05 3.40 -4.50
C GLU A 209 15.93 2.63 -5.81
N ILE A 210 15.38 1.41 -5.79
CA ILE A 210 15.10 0.63 -7.01
C ILE A 210 14.20 1.40 -7.98
N ARG A 211 13.26 2.21 -7.48
CA ARG A 211 12.32 2.96 -8.32
C ARG A 211 12.86 4.28 -8.85
N LYS A 212 14.06 4.71 -8.46
CA LYS A 212 14.71 5.92 -9.04
C LYS A 212 15.08 5.76 -10.51
N LEU A 213 15.29 4.52 -10.97
CA LEU A 213 15.61 4.24 -12.36
C LEU A 213 14.40 3.61 -13.07
N ASN A 214 14.18 3.99 -14.32
CA ASN A 214 13.12 3.42 -15.14
C ASN A 214 13.32 1.91 -15.34
N SER A 215 12.23 1.13 -15.40
CA SER A 215 12.27 -0.32 -15.55
C SER A 215 13.00 -0.80 -16.81
N ILE A 216 12.89 -0.08 -17.92
CA ILE A 216 13.62 -0.40 -19.15
C ILE A 216 15.12 -0.25 -18.93
N CYS A 217 15.56 0.79 -18.21
CA CYS A 217 16.96 0.98 -17.88
C CYS A 217 17.48 -0.12 -16.94
N HIS A 218 16.68 -0.56 -15.96
CA HIS A 218 17.02 -1.72 -15.13
C HIS A 218 17.16 -2.99 -15.96
N LEU A 219 16.23 -3.25 -16.87
CA LEU A 219 16.28 -4.38 -17.78
C LEU A 219 17.55 -4.36 -18.64
N LEU A 220 17.90 -3.22 -19.23
CA LEU A 220 19.12 -3.09 -20.03
C LEU A 220 20.37 -3.36 -19.19
N LYS A 221 20.45 -2.84 -17.95
CA LYS A 221 21.55 -3.15 -17.03
C LYS A 221 21.60 -4.64 -16.68
N ARG A 222 20.45 -5.27 -16.44
CA ARG A 222 20.33 -6.71 -16.17
C ARG A 222 20.82 -7.56 -17.35
N ILE A 223 20.37 -7.25 -18.57
CA ILE A 223 20.82 -7.90 -19.82
C ILE A 223 22.34 -7.77 -20.00
N LYS A 224 22.92 -6.63 -19.64
CA LYS A 224 24.38 -6.39 -19.74
C LYS A 224 25.17 -6.96 -18.56
N GLY A 225 24.53 -7.61 -17.59
CA GLY A 225 25.18 -8.13 -16.38
C GLY A 225 25.70 -7.02 -15.43
N LEU A 226 25.30 -5.77 -15.63
CA LEU A 226 25.74 -4.60 -14.86
C LEU A 226 24.95 -4.42 -13.56
N TRP A 227 23.82 -5.11 -13.42
CA TRP A 227 22.98 -5.03 -12.26
C TRP A 227 22.27 -6.37 -12.04
N LYS A 228 22.21 -6.79 -10.78
CA LYS A 228 21.37 -7.90 -10.31
C LYS A 228 20.45 -7.32 -9.25
N ASN A 229 19.20 -7.78 -9.22
CA ASN A 229 18.25 -7.37 -8.20
C ASN A 229 18.81 -7.72 -6.81
N PRO A 230 19.07 -6.73 -5.93
CA PRO A 230 19.65 -6.98 -4.62
C PRO A 230 18.78 -7.88 -3.73
N TYR A 231 17.46 -7.94 -3.91
CA TYR A 231 16.59 -8.89 -3.20
C TYR A 231 16.88 -10.36 -3.54
N LEU A 232 17.61 -10.62 -4.64
CA LEU A 232 18.07 -11.96 -5.01
C LEU A 232 19.47 -12.29 -4.47
N THR A 233 20.26 -11.29 -4.06
CA THR A 233 21.70 -11.46 -3.82
C THR A 233 22.20 -10.95 -2.47
N GLU A 234 21.67 -9.83 -1.97
CA GLU A 234 22.21 -9.06 -0.83
C GLU A 234 21.16 -8.77 0.23
N TRP A 235 19.97 -8.32 -0.18
CA TRP A 235 18.83 -8.07 0.70
C TRP A 235 18.09 -9.39 0.93
N ASN A 236 18.64 -10.22 1.82
CA ASN A 236 18.31 -11.64 1.93
C ASN A 236 16.85 -11.89 2.34
N ARG A 237 16.00 -12.19 1.35
CA ARG A 237 14.60 -12.64 1.48
C ARG A 237 14.55 -14.15 1.68
N HIS A 238 14.46 -14.60 2.93
CA HIS A 238 14.41 -16.02 3.30
C HIS A 238 13.02 -16.66 3.12
N ASP A 239 12.00 -15.86 2.84
CA ASP A 239 10.60 -16.26 2.67
C ASP A 239 10.28 -16.87 1.29
N VAL A 240 11.23 -16.80 0.34
CA VAL A 240 11.07 -17.36 -1.02
C VAL A 240 12.13 -18.42 -1.31
N PRO A 241 11.74 -19.69 -1.54
CA PRO A 241 12.65 -20.74 -1.98
C PRO A 241 13.37 -20.35 -3.28
N GLU A 242 14.64 -20.71 -3.40
CA GLU A 242 15.47 -20.36 -4.57
C GLU A 242 14.82 -20.78 -5.91
N LYS A 243 14.21 -21.97 -5.94
CA LYS A 243 13.49 -22.51 -7.12
C LYS A 243 12.25 -21.71 -7.56
N GLU A 244 11.70 -20.85 -6.69
CA GLU A 244 10.52 -20.03 -6.99
C GLU A 244 10.88 -18.62 -7.45
N ARG A 245 12.12 -18.18 -7.17
CA ARG A 245 12.62 -16.87 -7.58
C ARG A 245 12.66 -16.82 -9.11
N ALA A 246 12.36 -15.68 -9.70
CA ALA A 246 12.34 -15.55 -11.16
C ALA A 246 13.73 -15.48 -11.80
N CYS A 247 14.76 -15.98 -11.11
CA CYS A 247 16.12 -15.72 -11.48
C CYS A 247 16.57 -16.63 -12.62
N GLY A 248 16.49 -16.12 -13.85
CA GLY A 248 16.96 -16.83 -15.04
C GLY A 248 18.46 -17.19 -15.01
N MET A 249 19.23 -16.67 -14.05
CA MET A 249 20.68 -16.90 -13.87
C MET A 249 21.16 -16.57 -12.44
N CYS A 250 20.49 -17.13 -11.43
CA CYS A 250 21.08 -17.29 -10.09
C CYS A 250 21.92 -18.57 -10.15
#